data_AF-A0A924WXN1-F1
#
_entry.id   AF-A0A924WXN1-F1
#
_cell.length_a   1.000
_cell.length_b   1.000
_cell.length_c   1.000
_cell.angle_alpha   90.00
_cell.angle_beta   90.00
_cell.angle_gamma   90.00
#
_symmetry.space_group_name_H-M   'P 1'
#
loop_
_entity.id
_entity.type
_entity.pdbx_description
1 polymer ?
#
loop_
_entity_poly.entity_id
_entity_poly.type
_entity_poly.pdbx_seq_one_letter_code
_entity_poly.pdbx_strand_id
1 'polypeptide(L)'
;PDVTVRMRGVMEKCTYCTQRIKAASIPRRNEWINGQREKPTVDDFDVVTACQQACPTEAIIFGDLNDPNSTVSKLHKLDRGYQVLQELNNRPRTHHLAKIRNPALEPAAETTKEHS
;
A
#
# COMPACT_ATOMS: atom_id res chain seq x y z
N PRO A 1 -8.47 15.14 -18.51
CA PRO A 1 -8.30 14.90 -17.05
C PRO A 1 -9.11 13.66 -16.67
N ASP A 2 -8.48 12.64 -16.09
CA ASP A 2 -9.08 11.29 -15.93
C ASP A 2 -9.82 11.07 -14.60
N VAL A 3 -10.05 12.14 -13.84
CA VAL A 3 -10.79 12.13 -12.58
C VAL A 3 -11.95 13.11 -12.64
N THR A 4 -13.09 12.71 -12.09
CA THR A 4 -14.31 13.52 -12.04
C THR A 4 -14.17 14.63 -11.00
N VAL A 5 -14.41 15.88 -11.38
CA VAL A 5 -14.65 16.97 -10.42
C VAL A 5 -16.10 16.84 -9.94
N ARG A 6 -16.32 16.79 -8.62
CA ARG A 6 -17.66 16.56 -8.06
C ARG A 6 -18.34 17.84 -7.61
N MET A 7 -19.67 17.82 -7.67
CA MET A 7 -20.53 18.89 -7.19
C MET A 7 -20.77 18.78 -5.69
N ARG A 8 -21.32 19.85 -5.11
CA ARG A 8 -21.68 19.91 -3.69
C ARG A 8 -22.62 18.76 -3.31
N GLY A 9 -22.34 18.11 -2.17
CA GLY A 9 -23.18 17.05 -1.61
C GLY A 9 -22.82 15.63 -2.05
N VAL A 10 -21.78 15.43 -2.86
CA VAL A 10 -21.31 14.08 -3.22
C VAL A 10 -20.13 13.67 -2.33
N MET A 11 -20.22 12.49 -1.70
CA MET A 11 -19.12 11.94 -0.91
C MET A 11 -17.95 11.47 -1.80
N GLU A 12 -16.74 11.65 -1.28
CA GLU A 12 -15.50 11.21 -1.89
C GLU A 12 -14.69 10.36 -0.91
N LYS A 13 -13.81 9.53 -1.46
CA LYS A 13 -12.88 8.70 -0.69
C LYS A 13 -11.63 8.39 -1.52
N CYS A 14 -10.64 7.79 -0.87
CA CYS A 14 -9.55 7.14 -1.58
C CYS A 14 -10.08 5.99 -2.45
N THR A 15 -9.76 6.03 -3.74
CA THR A 15 -10.11 5.02 -4.73
C THR A 15 -8.89 4.23 -5.20
N TYR A 16 -7.77 4.28 -4.46
CA TYR A 16 -6.49 3.68 -4.85
C TYR A 16 -6.06 4.04 -6.27
N CYS A 17 -6.29 5.30 -6.66
CA CYS A 17 -6.00 5.80 -8.00
C CYS A 17 -6.59 4.92 -9.11
N THR A 18 -7.87 4.54 -9.03
CA THR A 18 -8.55 3.75 -10.08
C THR A 18 -8.32 4.24 -11.51
N GLN A 19 -8.13 5.54 -11.72
CA GLN A 19 -7.74 6.13 -13.00
C GLN A 19 -6.40 5.57 -13.53
N ARG A 20 -5.38 5.45 -12.67
CA ARG A 20 -4.07 4.88 -13.01
C ARG A 20 -4.15 3.37 -13.21
N ILE A 21 -4.93 2.66 -12.37
CA ILE A 21 -5.19 1.22 -12.53
C ILE A 21 -5.85 0.94 -13.88
N LYS A 22 -6.86 1.72 -14.26
CA LYS A 22 -7.56 1.57 -15.54
C LYS A 22 -6.64 1.87 -16.73
N ALA A 23 -5.83 2.92 -16.62
CA ALA A 23 -4.85 3.26 -17.65
C ALA A 23 -3.85 2.11 -17.93
N ALA A 24 -3.43 1.37 -16.90
CA ALA A 24 -2.54 0.22 -17.07
C ALA A 24 -3.26 -1.08 -17.47
N SER A 25 -4.43 -1.35 -16.90
CA SER A 25 -5.15 -2.62 -17.09
C SER A 25 -5.93 -2.72 -18.40
N ILE A 26 -6.45 -1.60 -18.93
CA ILE A 26 -7.25 -1.61 -20.17
C ILE A 26 -6.40 -2.01 -21.39
N PRO A 27 -5.22 -1.40 -21.66
CA PRO A 27 -4.38 -1.80 -22.79
C PRO A 27 -3.95 -3.27 -22.70
N ARG A 28 -3.49 -3.71 -21.52
CA ARG A 28 -3.10 -5.11 -21.27
C ARG A 28 -4.25 -6.10 -21.48
N ARG A 29 -5.47 -5.72 -21.12
CA ARG A 29 -6.67 -6.52 -21.40
C ARG A 29 -6.96 -6.58 -22.90
N ASN A 30 -6.83 -5.46 -23.61
CA ASN A 30 -7.06 -5.42 -25.05
C ASN A 30 -6.03 -6.26 -25.82
N GLU A 31 -4.75 -6.17 -25.45
CA GLU A 31 -3.67 -7.01 -26.01
C GLU A 31 -3.96 -8.50 -25.79
N TRP A 32 -4.43 -8.88 -24.59
CA TRP A 32 -4.82 -10.25 -24.28
C TRP A 32 -6.00 -10.73 -25.14
N ILE A 33 -7.06 -9.91 -25.27
CA ILE A 33 -8.22 -10.24 -26.12
C ILE A 33 -7.81 -10.39 -27.59
N ASN A 34 -6.87 -9.59 -28.06
CA ASN A 34 -6.34 -9.63 -29.42
C ASN A 34 -5.27 -10.71 -29.64
N GLY A 35 -4.98 -11.55 -28.63
CA GLY A 35 -3.99 -12.62 -28.72
C GLY A 35 -2.53 -12.16 -28.75
N GLN A 36 -2.26 -10.89 -28.47
CA GLN A 36 -0.90 -10.32 -28.43
C GLN A 36 -0.18 -10.58 -27.09
N ARG A 37 -0.92 -10.99 -26.06
CA ARG A 37 -0.40 -11.28 -24.72
C ARG A 37 -1.06 -12.55 -24.18
N GLU A 38 -0.29 -13.38 -23.47
CA GLU A 38 -0.81 -14.61 -22.87
C GLU A 38 -1.77 -14.34 -21.69
N LYS A 39 -1.46 -13.33 -20.87
CA LYS A 39 -2.27 -12.96 -19.68
C LYS A 39 -2.32 -11.44 -19.48
N PRO A 40 -3.47 -10.89 -19.06
CA PRO A 40 -3.62 -9.46 -18.80
C PRO A 40 -3.16 -9.08 -17.38
N THR A 41 -1.99 -9.58 -16.97
CA THR A 41 -1.42 -9.28 -15.65
C THR A 41 -0.72 -7.92 -15.67
N VAL A 42 -0.83 -7.22 -14.54
CA VAL A 42 -0.09 -6.00 -14.26
C VAL A 42 1.11 -6.42 -13.43
N ASP A 43 2.30 -6.04 -13.88
CA ASP A 43 3.55 -6.35 -13.23
C ASP A 43 3.76 -5.41 -12.02
N ASP A 44 4.67 -5.78 -11.13
CA ASP A 44 4.97 -4.96 -9.95
C ASP A 44 5.45 -3.56 -10.38
N PHE A 45 4.92 -2.52 -9.73
CA PHE A 45 5.19 -1.11 -10.01
C PHE A 45 4.75 -0.56 -11.38
N ASP A 46 4.06 -1.33 -12.23
CA ASP A 46 3.39 -0.77 -13.43
C ASP A 46 2.36 0.30 -13.06
N VAL A 47 1.72 0.13 -11.91
CA VAL A 47 0.75 1.08 -11.36
C VAL A 47 1.32 1.66 -10.08
N VAL A 48 1.89 2.86 -10.20
CA VAL A 48 2.31 3.66 -9.04
C VAL A 48 1.17 4.59 -8.67
N THR A 49 0.64 4.47 -7.45
CA THR A 49 -0.39 5.39 -6.95
C THR A 49 0.19 6.77 -6.67
N ALA A 50 -0.67 7.81 -6.64
CA ALA A 50 -0.21 9.18 -6.41
C ALA A 50 0.45 9.34 -5.02
N CYS A 51 -0.09 8.71 -3.99
CA CYS A 51 0.47 8.76 -2.64
C CYS A 51 1.77 7.95 -2.51
N GLN A 52 1.91 6.82 -3.20
CA GLN A 52 3.17 6.07 -3.28
C GLN A 52 4.25 6.90 -3.97
N GLN A 53 3.94 7.49 -5.13
CA GLN A 53 4.88 8.32 -5.90
C GLN A 53 5.34 9.56 -5.12
N ALA A 54 4.43 10.16 -4.33
CA ALA A 54 4.73 11.37 -3.58
C ALA A 54 5.51 11.10 -2.27
N CYS A 55 5.57 9.85 -1.80
CA CYS A 55 6.18 9.52 -0.52
C CYS A 55 7.69 9.36 -0.66
N PRO A 56 8.52 10.27 -0.12
CA PRO A 56 9.97 10.19 -0.27
C PRO A 56 10.60 9.05 0.53
N THR A 57 9.91 8.56 1.56
CA THR A 57 10.37 7.44 2.41
C THR A 57 9.84 6.08 1.96
N GLU A 58 9.13 6.03 0.83
CA GLU A 58 8.58 4.80 0.25
C GLU A 58 7.69 4.00 1.22
N ALA A 59 7.01 4.70 2.13
CA ALA A 59 6.22 4.06 3.18
C ALA A 59 4.93 3.38 2.66
N ILE A 60 4.48 3.74 1.47
CA ILE A 60 3.25 3.22 0.85
C ILE A 60 3.63 2.42 -0.37
N ILE A 61 3.35 1.12 -0.38
CA ILE A 61 3.55 0.24 -1.53
C ILE A 61 2.20 -0.27 -2.01
N PHE A 62 1.95 -0.14 -3.30
CA PHE A 62 0.75 -0.64 -3.98
C PHE A 62 1.12 -1.71 -5.01
N GLY A 63 0.25 -2.70 -5.20
CA GLY A 63 0.52 -3.86 -6.06
C GLY A 63 -0.62 -4.89 -6.03
N ASP A 64 -0.45 -5.98 -6.76
CA ASP A 64 -1.42 -7.08 -6.83
C ASP A 64 -1.21 -8.09 -5.70
N LEU A 65 -2.27 -8.35 -4.93
CA LEU A 65 -2.27 -9.35 -3.85
C LEU A 65 -2.46 -10.79 -4.35
N ASN A 66 -2.91 -10.97 -5.60
CA ASN A 66 -3.06 -12.30 -6.18
C ASN A 66 -1.73 -12.86 -6.68
N ASP A 67 -0.76 -12.00 -7.03
CA ASP A 67 0.59 -12.42 -7.34
C ASP A 67 1.37 -12.67 -6.04
N PRO A 68 1.78 -13.92 -5.74
CA PRO A 68 2.56 -14.22 -4.53
C PRO A 68 3.97 -13.63 -4.57
N ASN A 69 4.49 -13.28 -5.76
CA ASN A 69 5.81 -12.70 -5.93
C ASN A 69 5.84 -11.19 -5.76
N SER A 70 4.68 -10.54 -5.75
CA SER A 70 4.58 -9.09 -5.59
C SER A 70 5.15 -8.62 -4.25
N THR A 71 5.68 -7.41 -4.27
CA THR A 71 6.25 -6.75 -3.10
C THR A 71 5.19 -6.61 -2.01
N VAL A 72 3.95 -6.26 -2.39
CA VAL A 72 2.83 -6.12 -1.45
C VAL A 72 2.45 -7.47 -0.82
N SER A 73 2.36 -8.55 -1.60
CA SER A 73 2.05 -9.88 -1.06
C SER A 73 3.09 -10.36 -0.05
N LYS A 74 4.36 -10.02 -0.25
CA LYS A 74 5.44 -10.29 0.71
C LYS A 74 5.30 -9.43 1.96
N LEU A 75 5.03 -8.14 1.82
CA LEU A 75 4.85 -7.21 2.95
C LEU A 75 3.64 -7.58 3.83
N HIS A 76 2.55 -8.06 3.23
CA HIS A 76 1.36 -8.54 3.94
C HIS A 76 1.61 -9.78 4.81
N LYS A 77 2.65 -10.56 4.49
CA LYS A 77 3.02 -11.78 5.24
C LYS A 77 4.01 -11.51 6.37
N LEU A 78 4.50 -10.28 6.51
CA LEU A 78 5.40 -9.94 7.61
C LEU A 78 4.66 -10.00 8.95
N ASP A 79 5.29 -10.55 9.97
CA ASP A 79 4.72 -10.68 11.32
C ASP A 79 4.31 -9.34 11.96
N ARG A 80 4.92 -8.24 11.51
CA ARG A 80 4.60 -6.87 11.96
C ARG A 80 3.44 -6.22 11.19
N GLY A 81 2.84 -6.92 10.24
CA GLY A 81 1.69 -6.46 9.48
C GLY A 81 0.40 -6.61 10.28
N TYR A 82 -0.42 -5.57 10.34
CA TYR A 82 -1.71 -5.62 11.03
C TYR A 82 -2.82 -4.92 10.24
N GLN A 83 -4.05 -5.37 10.47
CA GLN A 83 -5.27 -4.75 9.94
C GLN A 83 -5.84 -3.79 10.97
N VAL A 84 -6.24 -2.60 10.51
CA VAL A 84 -6.88 -1.62 11.39
C VAL A 84 -8.30 -2.06 11.72
N LEU A 85 -8.61 -2.11 13.02
CA LEU A 85 -9.90 -2.55 13.57
C LEU A 85 -10.28 -3.97 13.14
N GLN A 86 -9.33 -4.90 13.19
CA GLN A 86 -9.51 -6.29 12.75
C GLN A 86 -10.60 -7.02 13.55
N GLU A 87 -10.82 -6.64 14.81
CA GLU A 87 -11.87 -7.15 15.69
C GLU A 87 -13.28 -6.97 15.10
N LEU A 88 -13.48 -5.99 14.20
CA LEU A 88 -14.74 -5.76 13.51
C LEU A 88 -14.92 -6.65 12.26
N ASN A 89 -13.94 -7.48 11.90
CA ASN A 89 -13.93 -8.34 10.70
C ASN A 89 -14.25 -7.58 9.39
N ASN A 90 -13.79 -6.32 9.30
CA ASN A 90 -13.96 -5.43 8.15
C ASN A 90 -13.06 -5.79 6.95
N ARG A 91 -12.08 -6.68 7.14
CA ARG A 91 -11.18 -7.25 6.11
C ARG A 91 -10.61 -6.18 5.15
N PRO A 92 -9.96 -5.11 5.68
CA PRO A 92 -9.40 -4.05 4.87
C PRO A 92 -8.32 -4.57 3.94
N ARG A 93 -8.25 -3.99 2.74
CA ARG A 93 -7.18 -4.29 1.77
C ARG A 93 -5.86 -3.62 2.12
N THR A 94 -5.89 -2.52 2.86
CA THR A 94 -4.68 -1.84 3.34
C THR A 94 -4.23 -2.47 4.65
N HIS A 95 -3.00 -2.99 4.67
CA HIS A 95 -2.32 -3.40 5.89
C HIS A 95 -1.30 -2.34 6.29
N HIS A 96 -1.11 -2.19 7.59
CA HIS A 96 -0.09 -1.31 8.14
C HIS A 96 1.04 -2.13 8.74
N LEU A 97 2.26 -1.60 8.69
CA LEU A 97 3.39 -2.20 9.39
C LEU A 97 3.59 -1.48 10.72
N ALA A 98 3.75 -2.25 11.79
CA ALA A 98 4.00 -1.70 13.12
C ALA A 98 5.28 -0.87 13.15
N LYS A 99 5.24 0.28 13.83
CA LYS A 99 6.41 1.14 14.03
C LYS A 99 7.32 0.49 15.07
N ILE A 100 8.46 -0.02 14.62
CA ILE A 100 9.53 -0.47 15.51
C ILE A 100 10.38 0.75 15.86
N ARG A 101 10.49 1.07 17.15
CA ARG A 101 11.45 2.04 17.66
C ARG A 101 12.64 1.24 18.18
N ASN A 102 13.84 1.60 17.74
CA ASN A 102 15.08 1.06 18.30
C ASN A 102 15.56 2.02 19.40
N PRO A 103 15.17 1.83 20.67
CA PRO A 103 15.74 2.63 21.74
C PRO A 103 17.26 2.39 21.77
N ALA A 104 18.03 3.42 22.08
CA ALA A 104 19.44 3.22 22.36
C ALA A 104 19.55 2.21 23.52
N LEU A 105 20.40 1.20 23.36
CA LEU A 105 20.83 0.39 24.49
C LEU A 105 21.61 1.35 25.40
N GLU A 106 20.96 1.94 26.40
CA GLU A 106 21.74 2.54 27.47
C GLU A 106 22.58 1.41 28.11
N PRO A 107 23.88 1.61 28.34
CA PRO A 107 24.61 0.72 29.23
C PRO A 107 23.83 0.70 30.55
N ALA A 108 23.56 -0.50 31.07
CA ALA A 108 22.66 -0.72 32.20
C ALA A 108 22.77 0.38 33.29
N ALA A 109 21.67 1.13 33.47
CA ALA A 109 21.32 1.92 34.64
C ALA A 109 22.50 2.56 35.42
N GLU A 110 22.89 3.80 35.07
CA GLU A 110 23.51 4.68 36.05
C GLU A 110 22.44 5.16 37.03
N THR A 111 22.43 4.50 38.19
CA THR A 111 21.81 4.99 39.42
C THR A 111 22.41 6.33 39.82
N THR A 112 21.84 7.46 39.39
CA THR A 112 22.06 8.74 40.08
C THR A 112 20.96 8.91 41.12
N LYS A 113 21.36 8.56 42.34
CA LYS A 113 20.69 8.89 43.60
C LYS A 113 20.33 10.38 43.63
N GLU A 114 19.18 10.66 44.23
CA GLU A 114 18.81 11.95 44.79
C GLU A 114 20.02 12.66 45.42
N HIS A 115 20.27 13.90 45.03
CA HIS A 115 20.96 14.86 45.87
C HIS A 115 20.32 16.25 45.75
N SER A 116 19.63 16.59 46.84
CA SER A 116 19.21 17.92 47.34
C SER A 116 18.29 18.80 46.51
#